data_AF-A0A528N030-F1
#
_entry.id   AF-A0A528N030-F1
#
_cell.length_a   1.000
_cell.length_b   1.000
_cell.length_c   1.000
_cell.angle_alpha   90.00
_cell.angle_beta   90.00
_cell.angle_gamma   90.00
#
_symmetry.space_group_name_H-M   'P 1'
#
loop_
_entity.id
_entity.type
_entity.pdbx_description
1 polymer ?
#
loop_
_entity_poly.entity_id
_entity_poly.type
_entity_poly.pdbx_seq_one_letter_code
_entity_poly.pdbx_strand_id
1 'polypeptide(L)' 'MRIKTIKAYHVVQPFVDGPYRMSKGRVADAFDAVIVAI' A
#
# COMPACT_ATOMS: atom_id res chain seq x y z
N MET A 1 -3.38 28.52 -9.67
CA MET A 1 -3.67 27.14 -9.21
C MET A 1 -3.69 27.16 -7.68
N ARG A 2 -4.82 26.83 -7.03
CA ARG A 2 -4.94 26.74 -5.57
C ARG A 2 -5.62 25.43 -5.20
N ILE A 3 -4.93 24.59 -4.45
CA ILE A 3 -5.47 23.32 -3.93
C ILE A 3 -6.56 23.66 -2.90
N LYS A 4 -7.72 23.00 -2.99
CA LYS A 4 -8.87 23.25 -2.10
C LYS A 4 -9.02 22.19 -1.02
N THR A 5 -8.67 20.94 -1.32
CA THR A 5 -8.83 19.80 -0.42
C THR A 5 -7.71 18.81 -0.67
N ILE A 6 -7.29 18.10 0.37
CA ILE A 6 -6.44 16.92 0.24
C ILE A 6 -7.14 15.78 0.98
N LYS A 7 -7.17 14.61 0.36
CA LYS A 7 -7.69 13.38 0.98
C LYS A 7 -6.62 12.31 0.96
N ALA A 8 -6.52 11.56 2.05
CA ALA A 8 -5.63 10.42 2.17
C ALA A 8 -6.47 9.17 2.44
N TYR A 9 -6.18 8.10 1.70
CA TYR A 9 -6.86 6.83 1.82
C TYR A 9 -5.84 5.75 2.12
N HIS A 10 -6.11 4.95 3.15
CA HIS A 10 -5.30 3.79 3.49
C HIS A 10 -5.83 2.55 2.77
N VAL A 11 -4.94 1.81 2.12
CA VAL A 11 -5.26 0.60 1.37
C VAL A 11 -4.23 -0.47 1.70
N VAL A 12 -4.71 -1.63 2.14
CA VAL A 12 -3.92 -2.85 2.25
C VAL A 12 -4.32 -3.75 1.08
N GLN A 13 -3.41 -3.93 0.12
CA GLN A 13 -3.64 -4.75 -1.06
C GLN A 13 -2.96 -6.12 -0.90
N PRO A 14 -3.72 -7.21 -0.71
CA PRO A 14 -3.15 -8.56 -0.66
C PRO A 14 -2.42 -8.93 -1.96
N PHE A 15 -1.38 -9.76 -1.86
CA PHE A 15 -0.73 -10.35 -3.02
C PHE A 15 -1.63 -11.41 -3.67
N VAL A 16 -1.62 -11.49 -5.00
CA VAL A 16 -2.52 -12.36 -5.77
C VAL A 16 -2.22 -13.85 -5.54
N ASP A 17 -0.95 -14.24 -5.59
CA ASP A 17 -0.51 -15.64 -5.47
C ASP A 17 -0.02 -15.99 -4.06
N GLY A 18 -0.47 -15.23 -3.05
CA GLY A 18 -0.08 -15.42 -1.65
C GLY A 18 1.24 -14.73 -1.27
N PRO A 19 1.79 -15.04 -0.09
CA PRO A 19 2.84 -14.24 0.52
C PRO A 19 4.20 -14.36 -0.18
N TYR A 20 4.84 -13.21 -0.37
CA TYR A 20 6.19 -13.13 -0.93
C TYR A 20 7.23 -13.44 0.14
N ARG A 21 8.03 -14.49 -0.09
CA ARG A 21 9.08 -14.95 0.83
C ARG A 21 10.45 -14.49 0.37
N MET A 22 11.18 -13.86 1.27
CA MET A 22 12.49 -13.27 1.02
C MET A 22 13.57 -13.95 1.87
N SER A 23 14.83 -13.73 1.49
CA SER A 23 15.98 -14.18 2.27
C SER A 23 15.92 -13.68 3.72
N LYS A 24 16.56 -14.45 4.62
CA LYS A 24 16.59 -14.20 6.08
C LYS A 24 15.20 -14.30 6.74
N GLY A 25 14.31 -15.15 6.21
CA GLY A 25 13.01 -15.44 6.83
C GLY A 25 11.98 -14.31 6.76
N ARG A 26 12.20 -13.30 5.92
CA ARG A 26 11.27 -12.20 5.74
C ARG A 26 10.08 -12.63 4.89
N VAL A 27 8.89 -12.21 5.28
CA VAL A 27 7.63 -12.52 4.60
C VAL A 27 6.79 -11.26 4.51
N ALA A 28 6.14 -11.06 3.37
CA ALA A 28 5.11 -10.04 3.18
C ALA A 28 3.88 -10.70 2.54
N ASP A 29 2.69 -10.26 2.91
CA ASP A 29 1.40 -10.78 2.44
C ASP A 29 0.57 -9.74 1.66
N ALA A 30 0.91 -8.46 1.81
CA ALA A 30 0.23 -7.34 1.16
C ALA A 30 1.16 -6.15 0.92
N PHE A 31 0.73 -5.24 0.04
CA PHE A 31 1.22 -3.87 -0.01
C PHE A 31 0.38 -2.99 0.91
N ASP A 32 1.03 -2.31 1.85
CA ASP A 32 0.43 -1.26 2.66
C ASP A 32 0.69 0.09 1.99
N ALA A 33 -0.38 0.77 1.56
CA ALA A 33 -0.29 1.97 0.74
C ALA A 33 -1.20 3.09 1.26
N VAL A 34 -0.75 4.33 1.03
CA VAL A 34 -1.54 5.55 1.21
C VAL A 34 -1.74 6.22 -0.14
N ILE A 35 -2.99 6.38 -0.57
CA ILE A 35 -3.36 7.09 -1.80
C ILE A 35 -3.75 8.51 -1.44
N VAL A 36 -3.12 9.50 -2.08
CA VAL A 36 -3.39 10.92 -1.85
C VAL A 36 -4.10 11.52 -3.06
N ALA A 37 -5.25 12.16 -2.82
CA ALA A 37 -6.00 12.92 -3.82
C ALA A 37 -5.97 14.42 -3.47
N ILE A 38 -5.66 15.26 -4.45
CA ILE A 38 -5.38 16.70 -4.32
C ILE A 38 -6.35 17.50 -5.21
#